data_AF-A0A7V8FB70-F1
#
_entry.id   AF-A0A7V8FB70-F1
#
_cell.length_a   1.000
_cell.length_b   1.000
_cell.length_c   1.000
_cell.angle_alpha   90.00
_cell.angle_beta   90.00
_cell.angle_gamma   90.00
#
_symmetry.space_group_name_H-M   'P 1'
#
loop_
_entity.id
_entity.type
_entity.pdbx_description
1 polymer ?
#
loop_
_entity_poly.entity_id
_entity_poly.type
_entity_poly.pdbx_seq_one_letter_code
_entity_poly.pdbx_strand_id
1 'polypeptide(L)'
;MGDRSSLAARERAWRGVFLILFVVTFVARSVIACTLSPFGDEAFYWQESLSPAWGYSDLPPLTAWLIGASGIVFGHGLLALRLPFLLIGALIPFQVRAIARGHGGELAGWQAGVLAMCLPLVGSLGVMALPDVPLTFAILLATQGFARALDRDAWLDWIVMGVGLALAWATHYRAAMAMLAGLVFLLVMRRGRTCWRQGGLWLALGVASLGLIPILVYNLQSHGAGVAFQVVERNPWRFHADAFVQPLEQAVACTPLAWIVLAWSLWRAWVSRDKPPYDLVAAVAGTFLLGYFLLGLFADDLRFRAHWPLPGYLLLCAVLPAQLAESARTWRRVASTGFAIAFVGLCGGFVYLGLAASADGATMLARMKAFPSNFTGWRESAAMVRSELLHDSGALVVADNFMLAAELRFALGGPRAVYALDSPLNTKHGRAPQLATWRLDESALHERPGTRLLLAVDETALRERETRDWLGSLCSRVDIVRPLARVDLFDGRRRVALYEAKARATVAPMGNPDDCIVWTTAWRASTR
;
A
#
# COMPACT_ATOMS: atom_id res chain seq x y z
N MET A 1 -8.46 33.28 -36.96
CA MET A 1 -8.92 31.89 -37.16
C MET A 1 -7.81 30.84 -37.00
N GLY A 2 -6.54 31.11 -37.32
CA GLY A 2 -5.44 30.11 -37.20
C GLY A 2 -5.06 29.65 -35.79
N ASP A 3 -5.30 30.46 -34.74
CA ASP A 3 -4.87 30.12 -33.38
C ASP A 3 -5.83 29.12 -32.69
N ARG A 4 -7.14 29.22 -32.98
CA ARG A 4 -8.16 28.27 -32.49
C ARG A 4 -8.03 26.89 -33.11
N SER A 5 -7.68 26.80 -34.40
CA SER A 5 -7.45 25.50 -35.06
C SER A 5 -6.17 24.81 -34.54
N SER A 6 -5.14 25.59 -34.21
CA SER A 6 -3.90 25.11 -33.59
C SER A 6 -4.13 24.57 -32.18
N LEU A 7 -4.86 25.30 -31.33
CA LEU A 7 -5.22 24.84 -29.98
C LEU A 7 -6.06 23.57 -30.01
N ALA A 8 -7.10 23.52 -30.85
CA ALA A 8 -7.94 22.33 -31.01
C ALA A 8 -7.17 21.12 -31.55
N ALA A 9 -6.17 21.33 -32.41
CA ALA A 9 -5.28 20.26 -32.87
C ALA A 9 -4.39 19.73 -31.72
N ARG A 10 -3.81 20.62 -30.90
CA ARG A 10 -3.00 20.24 -29.74
C ARG A 10 -3.82 19.52 -28.68
N GLU A 11 -5.03 19.97 -28.39
CA GLU A 11 -5.94 19.30 -27.46
C GLU A 11 -6.26 17.88 -27.93
N ARG A 12 -6.59 17.70 -29.21
CA ARG A 12 -6.81 16.36 -29.80
C ARG A 12 -5.59 15.45 -29.68
N ALA A 13 -4.39 15.99 -29.93
CA ALA A 13 -3.15 15.23 -29.81
C ALA A 13 -2.89 14.76 -28.36
N TRP A 14 -3.00 15.67 -27.37
CA TRP A 14 -2.81 15.32 -25.96
C TRP A 14 -3.88 14.37 -25.43
N ARG A 15 -5.13 14.51 -25.89
CA ARG A 15 -6.19 13.52 -25.62
C ARG A 15 -5.82 12.15 -26.19
N GLY A 16 -5.31 12.09 -27.41
CA GLY A 16 -4.82 10.84 -28.02
C GLY A 16 -3.70 10.19 -27.20
N VAL A 17 -2.68 10.96 -26.83
CA VAL A 17 -1.57 10.49 -25.97
C VAL A 17 -2.09 9.98 -24.63
N PHE A 18 -2.99 10.73 -23.98
CA PHE A 18 -3.61 10.32 -22.73
C PHE A 18 -4.33 8.97 -22.87
N LEU A 19 -5.17 8.81 -23.89
CA LEU A 19 -5.96 7.58 -24.08
C LEU A 19 -5.07 6.38 -24.41
N ILE A 20 -4.05 6.56 -25.26
CA ILE A 20 -3.08 5.50 -25.58
C ILE A 20 -2.32 5.09 -24.31
N LEU A 21 -1.78 6.06 -23.58
CA LEU A 21 -1.03 5.80 -22.36
C LEU A 21 -1.92 5.13 -21.29
N PHE A 22 -3.17 5.59 -21.17
CA PHE A 22 -4.16 4.98 -20.28
C PHE A 22 -4.40 3.51 -20.63
N VAL A 23 -4.70 3.20 -21.91
CA VAL A 23 -4.95 1.81 -22.33
C VAL A 23 -3.70 0.94 -22.12
N VAL A 24 -2.52 1.41 -22.54
CA VAL A 24 -1.27 0.64 -22.41
C VAL A 24 -0.95 0.35 -20.95
N THR A 25 -1.00 1.37 -20.08
CA THR A 25 -0.72 1.20 -18.65
C THR A 25 -1.79 0.36 -17.95
N PHE A 26 -3.06 0.50 -18.31
CA PHE A 26 -4.15 -0.31 -17.76
C PHE A 26 -4.04 -1.79 -18.15
N VAL A 27 -3.70 -2.08 -19.40
CA VAL A 27 -3.45 -3.46 -19.87
C VAL A 27 -2.23 -4.04 -19.15
N ALA A 28 -1.11 -3.31 -19.07
CA ALA A 28 0.08 -3.77 -18.35
C ALA A 28 -0.23 -4.07 -16.88
N ARG A 29 -0.93 -3.18 -16.17
CA ARG A 29 -1.37 -3.40 -14.79
C ARG A 29 -2.29 -4.60 -14.65
N SER A 30 -3.25 -4.76 -15.57
CA SER A 30 -4.18 -5.90 -15.56
C SER A 30 -3.43 -7.24 -15.68
N VAL A 31 -2.49 -7.32 -16.62
CA VAL A 31 -1.66 -8.52 -16.82
C VAL A 31 -0.85 -8.84 -15.55
N ILE A 32 -0.20 -7.83 -14.97
CA ILE A 32 0.58 -8.01 -13.73
C ILE A 32 -0.34 -8.40 -12.57
N ALA A 33 -1.49 -7.73 -12.40
CA ALA A 33 -2.46 -8.02 -11.33
C ALA A 33 -3.00 -9.46 -11.38
N CYS A 34 -3.13 -10.04 -12.57
CA CYS A 34 -3.57 -11.42 -12.76
C CYS A 34 -2.48 -12.47 -12.55
N THR A 35 -1.19 -12.10 -12.57
CA THR A 35 -0.07 -13.04 -12.64
C THR A 35 0.86 -12.97 -11.44
N LEU A 36 1.06 -11.77 -10.88
CA LEU A 36 1.92 -11.54 -9.73
C LEU A 36 1.34 -12.23 -8.50
N SER A 37 2.19 -12.95 -7.75
CA SER A 37 1.79 -13.53 -6.47
C SER A 37 1.20 -12.47 -5.52
N PRO A 38 0.26 -12.83 -4.63
CA PRO A 38 -0.20 -11.91 -3.60
C PRO A 38 0.99 -11.44 -2.76
N PHE A 39 1.06 -10.14 -2.51
CA PHE A 39 1.93 -9.61 -1.47
C PHE A 39 1.40 -10.04 -0.10
N GLY A 40 2.28 -10.24 0.90
CA GLY A 40 1.88 -10.74 2.23
C GLY A 40 0.75 -9.95 2.89
N ASP A 41 0.75 -8.61 2.77
CA ASP A 41 -0.35 -7.79 3.26
C ASP A 41 -1.66 -8.01 2.46
N GLU A 42 -1.61 -8.20 1.14
CA GLU A 42 -2.82 -8.45 0.33
C GLU A 42 -3.49 -9.77 0.73
N ALA A 43 -2.69 -10.81 0.98
CA ALA A 43 -3.19 -12.08 1.46
C ALA A 43 -3.86 -11.93 2.84
N PHE A 44 -3.31 -11.07 3.70
CA PHE A 44 -3.93 -10.79 5.00
C PHE A 44 -5.23 -9.97 4.86
N TYR A 45 -5.26 -8.91 4.04
CA TYR A 45 -6.48 -8.14 3.79
C TYR A 45 -7.58 -9.00 3.14
N TRP A 46 -7.20 -10.00 2.35
CA TRP A 46 -8.17 -10.99 1.88
C TRP A 46 -8.74 -11.82 3.03
N GLN A 47 -7.93 -12.26 4.00
CA GLN A 47 -8.47 -12.96 5.17
C GLN A 47 -9.45 -12.08 5.97
N GLU A 48 -9.14 -10.80 6.12
CA GLU A 48 -10.03 -9.81 6.72
C GLU A 48 -11.39 -9.75 6.00
N SER A 49 -11.37 -9.83 4.66
CA SER A 49 -12.58 -9.82 3.85
C SER A 49 -13.48 -11.04 4.07
N LEU A 50 -12.94 -12.17 4.57
CA LEU A 50 -13.71 -13.36 4.92
C LEU A 50 -14.50 -13.18 6.23
N SER A 51 -14.19 -12.15 7.01
CA SER A 51 -14.88 -11.82 8.26
C SER A 51 -15.15 -10.32 8.33
N PRO A 52 -16.17 -9.82 7.61
CA PRO A 52 -16.50 -8.39 7.56
C PRO A 52 -16.72 -7.81 8.95
N ALA A 53 -15.94 -6.79 9.29
CA ALA A 53 -16.01 -6.06 10.56
C ALA A 53 -16.02 -4.55 10.34
N TRP A 54 -16.21 -3.79 11.42
CA TRP A 54 -16.11 -2.32 11.41
C TRP A 54 -14.67 -1.81 11.32
N GLY A 55 -13.69 -2.68 11.49
CA GLY A 55 -12.26 -2.40 11.36
C GLY A 55 -11.45 -3.64 11.72
N TYR A 56 -10.13 -3.53 11.55
CA TYR A 56 -9.15 -4.56 11.83
C TYR A 56 -7.97 -3.94 12.59
N SER A 57 -7.10 -4.78 13.15
CA SER A 57 -6.05 -4.33 14.08
C SER A 57 -5.03 -3.39 13.45
N ASP A 58 -4.91 -3.39 12.13
CA ASP A 58 -4.04 -2.48 11.39
C ASP A 58 -4.81 -1.50 10.51
N LEU A 59 -5.97 -1.86 9.94
CA LEU A 59 -6.69 -1.01 8.99
C LEU A 59 -8.17 -0.79 9.32
N PRO A 60 -8.71 0.38 8.94
CA PRO A 60 -10.14 0.60 8.75
C PRO A 60 -10.72 -0.33 7.66
N PRO A 61 -12.06 -0.45 7.56
CA PRO A 61 -12.67 -1.62 6.92
C PRO A 61 -12.70 -1.59 5.39
N LEU A 62 -12.50 -0.43 4.74
CA LEU A 62 -12.81 -0.30 3.31
C LEU A 62 -11.97 -1.22 2.43
N THR A 63 -10.70 -1.45 2.76
CA THR A 63 -9.83 -2.36 1.99
C THR A 63 -10.40 -3.78 1.97
N ALA A 64 -10.72 -4.33 3.15
CA ALA A 64 -11.32 -5.66 3.27
C ALA A 64 -12.72 -5.71 2.63
N TRP A 65 -13.54 -4.67 2.78
CA TRP A 65 -14.87 -4.61 2.16
C TRP A 65 -14.81 -4.60 0.64
N LEU A 66 -13.87 -3.86 0.03
CA LEU A 66 -13.67 -3.86 -1.42
C LEU A 66 -13.26 -5.26 -1.91
N ILE A 67 -12.32 -5.90 -1.22
CA ILE A 67 -11.89 -7.27 -1.55
C ILE A 67 -13.06 -8.24 -1.44
N GLY A 68 -13.81 -8.19 -0.34
CA GLY A 68 -14.94 -9.08 -0.08
C GLY A 68 -16.07 -8.90 -1.10
N ALA A 69 -16.43 -7.65 -1.41
CA ALA A 69 -17.45 -7.35 -2.42
C ALA A 69 -17.06 -7.90 -3.79
N SER A 70 -15.80 -7.75 -4.20
CA SER A 70 -15.31 -8.35 -5.45
C SER A 70 -15.27 -9.88 -5.39
N GLY A 71 -14.88 -10.45 -4.25
CA GLY A 71 -14.86 -11.91 -4.05
C GLY A 71 -16.26 -12.56 -4.13
N ILE A 72 -17.30 -11.86 -3.66
CA ILE A 72 -18.70 -12.29 -3.79
C ILE A 72 -19.13 -12.35 -5.26
N VAL A 73 -18.72 -11.38 -6.07
CA VAL A 73 -19.15 -11.25 -7.48
C VAL A 73 -18.32 -12.14 -8.42
N PHE A 74 -17.00 -12.17 -8.24
CA PHE A 74 -16.05 -12.79 -9.17
C PHE A 74 -15.40 -14.08 -8.63
N GLY A 75 -15.69 -14.46 -7.39
CA GLY A 75 -15.13 -15.64 -6.74
C GLY A 75 -13.71 -15.44 -6.20
N HIS A 76 -13.05 -16.54 -5.86
CA HIS A 76 -11.68 -16.54 -5.36
C HIS A 76 -10.66 -16.46 -6.49
N GLY A 77 -9.70 -15.53 -6.39
CA GLY A 77 -8.59 -15.42 -7.33
C GLY A 77 -7.85 -14.08 -7.25
N LEU A 78 -6.70 -14.00 -7.93
CA LEU A 78 -5.85 -12.79 -7.93
C LEU A 78 -6.55 -11.57 -8.52
N LEU A 79 -7.26 -11.77 -9.64
CA LEU A 79 -8.00 -10.68 -10.26
C LEU A 79 -9.14 -10.20 -9.37
N ALA A 80 -9.92 -11.11 -8.78
CA ALA A 80 -11.01 -10.75 -7.88
C ALA A 80 -10.50 -9.99 -6.64
N LEU A 81 -9.34 -10.37 -6.10
CA LEU A 81 -8.68 -9.66 -5.00
C LEU A 81 -8.33 -8.20 -5.36
N ARG A 82 -7.84 -7.96 -6.58
CA ARG A 82 -7.24 -6.68 -6.99
C ARG A 82 -8.16 -5.79 -7.82
N LEU A 83 -9.24 -6.32 -8.40
CA LEU A 83 -10.10 -5.62 -9.36
C LEU A 83 -10.62 -4.25 -8.86
N PRO A 84 -11.14 -4.10 -7.62
CA PRO A 84 -11.58 -2.80 -7.15
C PRO A 84 -10.45 -1.76 -7.14
N PHE A 85 -9.25 -2.17 -6.71
CA PHE A 85 -8.08 -1.31 -6.64
C PHE A 85 -7.57 -0.97 -8.03
N LEU A 86 -7.61 -1.91 -8.97
CA LEU A 86 -7.28 -1.69 -10.38
C LEU A 86 -8.18 -0.62 -10.99
N LEU A 87 -9.50 -0.69 -10.76
CA LEU A 87 -10.47 0.28 -11.25
C LEU A 87 -10.31 1.65 -10.58
N ILE A 88 -10.18 1.69 -9.25
CA ILE A 88 -9.96 2.94 -8.51
C ILE A 88 -8.66 3.61 -8.95
N GLY A 89 -7.57 2.84 -9.09
CA GLY A 89 -6.28 3.32 -9.56
C GLY A 89 -6.32 3.85 -11.00
N ALA A 90 -7.16 3.27 -11.86
CA ALA A 90 -7.39 3.74 -13.22
C ALA A 90 -8.11 5.11 -13.28
N LEU A 91 -8.90 5.47 -12.25
CA LEU A 91 -9.61 6.75 -12.19
C LEU A 91 -8.72 7.92 -11.73
N ILE A 92 -7.58 7.66 -11.09
CA ILE A 92 -6.71 8.71 -10.52
C ILE A 92 -6.16 9.69 -11.57
N PRO A 93 -5.66 9.26 -12.76
CA PRO A 93 -5.27 10.20 -13.81
C PRO A 93 -6.41 11.09 -14.32
N PHE A 94 -7.64 10.57 -14.34
CA PHE A 94 -8.82 11.37 -14.68
C PHE A 94 -9.15 12.41 -13.62
N GLN A 95 -8.94 12.07 -12.34
CA GLN A 95 -9.07 13.02 -11.24
C GLN A 95 -8.05 14.17 -11.36
N VAL A 96 -6.78 13.86 -11.62
CA VAL A 96 -5.74 14.87 -11.85
C VAL A 96 -6.10 15.77 -13.03
N ARG A 97 -6.55 15.17 -14.14
CA ARG A 97 -7.07 15.91 -15.31
C ARG A 97 -8.23 16.83 -14.93
N ALA A 98 -9.18 16.36 -14.13
CA ALA A 98 -10.36 17.14 -13.75
C ALA A 98 -9.98 18.37 -12.91
N ILE A 99 -9.03 18.21 -11.96
CA ILE A 99 -8.47 19.32 -11.17
C ILE A 99 -7.78 20.32 -12.11
N ALA A 100 -6.89 19.83 -12.97
CA ALA A 100 -6.13 20.67 -13.90
C ALA A 100 -7.02 21.45 -14.88
N ARG A 101 -8.08 20.81 -15.38
CA ARG A 101 -9.04 21.44 -16.29
C ARG A 101 -9.77 22.62 -15.64
N GLY A 102 -10.07 22.51 -14.34
CA GLY A 102 -10.83 23.54 -13.62
C GLY A 102 -10.17 24.92 -13.64
N HIS A 103 -8.83 24.97 -13.76
CA HIS A 103 -8.07 26.23 -13.74
C HIS A 103 -7.28 26.50 -15.04
N GLY A 104 -6.77 25.47 -15.71
CA GLY A 104 -5.89 25.60 -16.88
C GLY A 104 -6.54 25.25 -18.22
N GLY A 105 -7.84 24.92 -18.22
CA GLY A 105 -8.57 24.51 -19.43
C GLY A 105 -8.30 23.07 -19.89
N GLU A 106 -8.92 22.68 -21.00
CA GLU A 106 -8.90 21.30 -21.51
C GLU A 106 -7.49 20.80 -21.85
N LEU A 107 -6.67 21.62 -22.51
CA LEU A 107 -5.28 21.28 -22.84
C LEU A 107 -4.45 20.96 -21.59
N ALA A 108 -4.51 21.81 -20.55
CA ALA A 108 -3.81 21.58 -19.29
C ALA A 108 -4.32 20.32 -18.59
N GLY A 109 -5.62 20.05 -18.69
CA GLY A 109 -6.25 18.82 -18.21
C GLY A 109 -5.59 17.56 -18.78
N TRP A 110 -5.51 17.45 -20.10
CA TRP A 110 -4.91 16.28 -20.76
C TRP A 110 -3.41 16.16 -20.45
N GLN A 111 -2.69 17.27 -20.44
CA GLN A 111 -1.28 17.30 -20.08
C GLN A 111 -1.03 16.81 -18.64
N ALA A 112 -1.79 17.31 -17.67
CA ALA A 112 -1.67 16.90 -16.27
C ALA A 112 -1.94 15.40 -16.07
N GLY A 113 -2.96 14.86 -16.74
CA GLY A 113 -3.27 13.44 -16.73
C GLY A 113 -2.12 12.58 -17.28
N VAL A 114 -1.49 13.00 -18.37
CA VAL A 114 -0.30 12.32 -18.94
C VAL A 114 0.88 12.38 -17.96
N LEU A 115 1.19 13.56 -17.41
CA LEU A 115 2.28 13.74 -16.45
C LEU A 115 2.10 12.85 -15.21
N ALA A 116 0.88 12.75 -14.67
CA ALA A 116 0.58 11.85 -13.57
C ALA A 116 0.81 10.38 -13.94
N MET A 117 0.36 9.94 -15.12
CA MET A 117 0.57 8.55 -15.58
C MET A 117 2.04 8.22 -15.83
N CYS A 118 2.90 9.20 -16.11
CA CYS A 118 4.33 8.96 -16.28
C CYS A 118 5.08 8.70 -14.96
N LEU A 119 4.50 8.99 -13.79
CA LEU A 119 5.17 8.73 -12.52
C LEU A 119 5.19 7.23 -12.18
N PRO A 120 6.35 6.64 -11.82
CA PRO A 120 6.45 5.22 -11.45
C PRO A 120 5.50 4.81 -10.31
N LEU A 121 5.40 5.66 -9.28
CA LEU A 121 4.49 5.45 -8.14
C LEU A 121 3.02 5.34 -8.54
N VAL A 122 2.61 6.13 -9.53
CA VAL A 122 1.25 6.02 -10.07
C VAL A 122 1.12 4.66 -10.73
N GLY A 123 2.09 4.24 -11.56
CA GLY A 123 2.19 2.93 -12.17
C GLY A 123 1.83 1.74 -11.28
N SER A 124 2.24 1.74 -10.02
CA SER A 124 1.94 0.67 -9.07
C SER A 124 0.49 0.67 -8.52
N LEU A 125 -0.23 1.79 -8.60
CA LEU A 125 -1.58 1.90 -8.05
C LEU A 125 -2.55 0.97 -8.80
N GLY A 126 -3.15 0.05 -8.04
CA GLY A 126 -4.12 -0.92 -8.54
C GLY A 126 -3.51 -2.22 -9.07
N VAL A 127 -2.18 -2.34 -9.12
CA VAL A 127 -1.52 -3.64 -9.36
C VAL A 127 -1.68 -4.57 -8.16
N MET A 128 -1.69 -3.99 -6.96
CA MET A 128 -1.90 -4.68 -5.70
C MET A 128 -3.10 -4.09 -4.96
N ALA A 129 -3.76 -4.91 -4.15
CA ALA A 129 -4.87 -4.57 -3.28
C ALA A 129 -4.39 -3.87 -1.99
N LEU A 130 -3.86 -2.66 -2.15
CA LEU A 130 -3.31 -1.85 -1.06
C LEU A 130 -4.22 -0.67 -0.69
N PRO A 131 -4.30 -0.28 0.60
CA PRO A 131 -5.10 0.86 1.05
C PRO A 131 -4.67 2.19 0.41
N ASP A 132 -3.42 2.31 -0.04
CA ASP A 132 -2.89 3.50 -0.72
C ASP A 132 -3.71 3.94 -1.93
N VAL A 133 -4.34 3.00 -2.63
CA VAL A 133 -5.10 3.27 -3.85
C VAL A 133 -6.42 3.99 -3.54
N PRO A 134 -7.35 3.42 -2.74
CA PRO A 134 -8.55 4.14 -2.30
C PRO A 134 -8.23 5.39 -1.48
N LEU A 135 -7.17 5.39 -0.67
CA LEU A 135 -6.79 6.58 0.11
C LEU A 135 -6.39 7.74 -0.80
N THR A 136 -5.53 7.51 -1.79
CA THR A 136 -5.11 8.53 -2.76
C THR A 136 -6.30 9.03 -3.57
N PHE A 137 -7.16 8.13 -4.04
CA PHE A 137 -8.40 8.49 -4.74
C PHE A 137 -9.29 9.40 -3.88
N ALA A 138 -9.48 9.05 -2.61
CA ALA A 138 -10.34 9.75 -1.67
C ALA A 138 -9.80 11.16 -1.32
N ILE A 139 -8.49 11.30 -1.16
CA ILE A 139 -7.83 12.60 -0.91
C ILE A 139 -7.95 13.53 -2.13
N LEU A 140 -7.78 12.99 -3.35
CA LEU A 140 -7.98 13.78 -4.56
C LEU A 140 -9.46 14.18 -4.75
N LEU A 141 -10.40 13.29 -4.41
CA LEU A 141 -11.83 13.59 -4.44
C LEU A 141 -12.18 14.70 -3.45
N ALA A 142 -11.64 14.60 -2.22
CA ALA A 142 -11.79 15.63 -1.20
C ALA A 142 -11.25 16.98 -1.67
N THR A 143 -10.05 16.97 -2.27
CA THR A 143 -9.42 18.19 -2.79
C THR A 143 -10.18 18.78 -3.98
N GLN A 144 -10.77 17.95 -4.85
CA GLN A 144 -11.64 18.40 -5.93
C GLN A 144 -12.91 19.08 -5.43
N GLY A 145 -13.60 18.44 -4.47
CA GLY A 145 -14.77 19.02 -3.82
C GLY A 145 -14.40 20.35 -3.18
N PHE A 146 -13.29 20.39 -2.43
CA PHE A 146 -12.85 21.60 -1.76
C PHE A 146 -12.50 22.72 -2.73
N ALA A 147 -11.75 22.44 -3.80
CA ALA A 147 -11.41 23.42 -4.82
C ALA A 147 -12.67 24.05 -5.44
N ARG A 148 -13.67 23.24 -5.81
CA ARG A 148 -14.92 23.74 -6.38
C ARG A 148 -15.76 24.50 -5.35
N ALA A 149 -15.79 24.03 -4.11
CA ALA A 149 -16.49 24.70 -3.03
C ALA A 149 -15.91 26.08 -2.74
N LEU A 150 -14.58 26.23 -2.80
CA LEU A 150 -13.90 27.52 -2.65
C LEU A 150 -14.19 28.50 -3.81
N ASP A 151 -14.66 28.02 -4.95
CA ASP A 151 -14.97 28.83 -6.13
C ASP A 151 -16.48 29.13 -6.25
N ARG A 152 -17.35 28.18 -5.89
CA ARG A 152 -18.80 28.22 -6.12
C ARG A 152 -19.65 28.32 -4.87
N ASP A 153 -19.09 27.96 -3.71
CA ASP A 153 -19.77 27.82 -2.42
C ASP A 153 -21.08 26.99 -2.48
N ALA A 154 -21.09 25.95 -3.33
CA ALA A 154 -22.24 25.07 -3.49
C ALA A 154 -22.19 23.91 -2.48
N TRP A 155 -23.33 23.60 -1.85
CA TRP A 155 -23.45 22.50 -0.88
C TRP A 155 -22.97 21.15 -1.43
N LEU A 156 -23.21 20.86 -2.71
CA LEU A 156 -22.77 19.62 -3.33
C LEU A 156 -21.24 19.49 -3.36
N ASP A 157 -20.52 20.58 -3.61
CA ASP A 157 -19.05 20.56 -3.64
C ASP A 157 -18.46 20.34 -2.24
N TRP A 158 -19.10 20.90 -1.21
CA TRP A 158 -18.80 20.62 0.20
C TRP A 158 -19.09 19.16 0.58
N ILE A 159 -20.21 18.60 0.14
CA ILE A 159 -20.53 17.18 0.35
C ILE A 159 -19.48 16.29 -0.32
N VAL A 160 -19.06 16.60 -1.55
CA VAL A 160 -17.99 15.87 -2.24
C VAL A 160 -16.68 15.92 -1.43
N MET A 161 -16.35 17.08 -0.84
CA MET A 161 -15.21 17.18 0.08
C MET A 161 -15.36 16.22 1.27
N GLY A 162 -16.51 16.27 1.94
CA GLY A 162 -16.82 15.43 3.10
C GLY A 162 -16.81 13.94 2.78
N VAL A 163 -17.40 13.52 1.65
CA VAL A 163 -17.39 12.12 1.18
C VAL A 163 -15.97 11.65 0.90
N GLY A 164 -15.14 12.48 0.25
CA GLY A 164 -13.73 12.16 0.04
C GLY A 164 -12.99 11.94 1.36
N LEU A 165 -13.19 12.80 2.35
CA LEU A 165 -12.57 12.63 3.68
C LEU A 165 -13.13 11.42 4.45
N ALA A 166 -14.42 11.14 4.34
CA ALA A 166 -15.04 9.96 4.95
C ALA A 166 -14.46 8.66 4.37
N LEU A 167 -14.32 8.59 3.04
CA LEU A 167 -13.68 7.46 2.37
C LEU A 167 -12.20 7.32 2.76
N ALA A 168 -11.48 8.43 2.92
CA ALA A 168 -10.09 8.41 3.36
C ALA A 168 -9.98 7.79 4.76
N TRP A 169 -10.82 8.22 5.71
CA TRP A 169 -10.87 7.65 7.06
C TRP A 169 -11.27 6.18 7.05
N ALA A 170 -12.29 5.81 6.28
CA ALA A 170 -12.69 4.41 6.13
C ALA A 170 -11.62 3.52 5.46
N THR A 171 -10.59 4.12 4.85
CA THR A 171 -9.47 3.40 4.23
C THR A 171 -8.27 3.23 5.16
N HIS A 172 -7.83 4.32 5.81
CA HIS A 172 -6.60 4.30 6.60
C HIS A 172 -6.51 5.51 7.55
N TYR A 173 -5.93 5.30 8.73
CA TYR A 173 -5.52 6.35 9.68
C TYR A 173 -4.64 7.46 9.08
N ARG A 174 -3.94 7.21 7.96
CA ARG A 174 -3.16 8.22 7.24
C ARG A 174 -4.02 9.36 6.65
N ALA A 175 -5.35 9.19 6.62
CA ALA A 175 -6.28 10.29 6.34
C ALA A 175 -6.10 11.51 7.25
N ALA A 176 -5.50 11.35 8.43
CA ALA A 176 -5.10 12.45 9.31
C ALA A 176 -4.22 13.49 8.59
N MET A 177 -3.39 13.08 7.61
CA MET A 177 -2.56 14.01 6.83
C MET A 177 -3.42 14.93 5.95
N ALA A 178 -4.51 14.44 5.39
CA ALA A 178 -5.45 15.25 4.63
C ALA A 178 -6.21 16.25 5.53
N MET A 179 -6.56 15.83 6.74
CA MET A 179 -7.15 16.73 7.75
C MET A 179 -6.16 17.82 8.16
N LEU A 180 -4.89 17.47 8.41
CA LEU A 180 -3.84 18.43 8.71
C LEU A 180 -3.63 19.42 7.55
N ALA A 181 -3.61 18.93 6.31
CA ALA A 181 -3.51 19.77 5.13
C ALA A 181 -4.67 20.77 5.00
N GLY A 182 -5.90 20.32 5.25
CA GLY A 182 -7.09 21.18 5.32
C GLY A 182 -6.97 22.23 6.43
N LEU A 183 -6.53 21.83 7.63
CA LEU A 183 -6.32 22.74 8.75
C LEU A 183 -5.24 23.80 8.44
N VAL A 184 -4.10 23.39 7.86
CA VAL A 184 -3.05 24.31 7.42
C VAL A 184 -3.61 25.32 6.42
N PHE A 185 -4.43 24.88 5.45
CA PHE A 185 -5.10 25.79 4.52
C PHE A 185 -6.02 26.78 5.24
N LEU A 186 -6.88 26.30 6.14
CA LEU A 186 -7.86 27.10 6.88
C LEU A 186 -7.20 28.17 7.78
N LEU A 187 -6.00 27.89 8.31
CA LEU A 187 -5.28 28.81 9.20
C LEU A 187 -4.38 29.77 8.41
N VAL A 188 -3.59 29.25 7.48
CA VAL A 188 -2.52 30.00 6.80
C VAL A 188 -3.06 30.81 5.63
N MET A 189 -3.98 30.25 4.83
CA MET A 189 -4.44 30.88 3.59
C MET A 189 -5.60 31.85 3.85
N ARG A 190 -5.61 32.99 3.14
CA ARG A 190 -6.64 34.02 3.29
C ARG A 190 -8.05 33.48 2.97
N ARG A 191 -8.17 32.72 1.88
CA ARG A 191 -9.42 32.03 1.49
C ARG A 191 -9.83 30.96 2.51
N GLY A 192 -8.86 30.27 3.10
CA GLY A 192 -9.12 29.31 4.17
C GLY A 192 -9.76 29.95 5.40
N ARG A 193 -9.24 31.11 5.85
CA ARG A 193 -9.79 31.80 7.03
C ARG A 193 -11.24 32.25 6.85
N THR A 194 -11.69 32.52 5.63
CA THR A 194 -13.09 32.85 5.36
C THR A 194 -14.02 31.63 5.44
N CYS A 195 -13.51 30.42 5.23
CA CYS A 195 -14.32 29.19 5.24
C CYS A 195 -14.89 28.83 6.62
N TRP A 196 -14.30 29.31 7.72
CA TRP A 196 -14.86 29.10 9.06
C TRP A 196 -16.29 29.62 9.22
N ARG A 197 -16.68 30.62 8.41
CA ARG A 197 -18.02 31.20 8.40
C ARG A 197 -18.98 30.50 7.44
N GLN A 198 -18.50 29.58 6.61
CA GLN A 198 -19.30 28.89 5.62
C GLN A 198 -19.94 27.64 6.24
N GLY A 199 -21.28 27.56 6.21
CA GLY A 199 -22.01 26.38 6.69
C GLY A 199 -21.62 25.09 5.95
N GLY A 200 -21.20 25.23 4.69
CA GLY A 200 -20.72 24.12 3.87
C GLY A 200 -19.49 23.41 4.45
N LEU A 201 -18.54 24.13 5.06
CA LEU A 201 -17.39 23.52 5.72
C LEU A 201 -17.83 22.59 6.85
N TRP A 202 -18.76 23.04 7.69
CA TRP A 202 -19.27 22.26 8.82
C TRP A 202 -20.08 21.04 8.35
N LEU A 203 -20.87 21.18 7.28
CA LEU A 203 -21.52 20.02 6.66
C LEU A 203 -20.49 19.01 6.15
N ALA A 204 -19.45 19.47 5.44
CA ALA A 204 -18.41 18.59 4.93
C ALA A 204 -17.68 17.84 6.06
N LEU A 205 -17.37 18.52 7.17
CA LEU A 205 -16.79 17.90 8.36
C LEU A 205 -17.76 16.91 9.04
N GLY A 206 -19.05 17.22 9.07
CA GLY A 206 -20.10 16.32 9.53
C GLY A 206 -20.24 15.06 8.67
N VAL A 207 -20.09 15.18 7.35
CA VAL A 207 -20.05 14.01 6.45
C VAL A 207 -18.74 13.24 6.61
N ALA A 208 -17.60 13.94 6.75
CA ALA A 208 -16.30 13.32 6.95
C ALA A 208 -16.25 12.45 8.22
N SER A 209 -16.94 12.87 9.29
CA SER A 209 -16.98 12.12 10.55
C SER A 209 -17.67 10.76 10.43
N LEU A 210 -18.53 10.55 9.42
CA LEU A 210 -19.10 9.23 9.14
C LEU A 210 -18.02 8.18 8.85
N GLY A 211 -16.91 8.59 8.23
CA GLY A 211 -15.75 7.72 7.99
C GLY A 211 -14.97 7.34 9.25
N LEU A 212 -15.13 8.10 10.34
CA LEU A 212 -14.51 7.81 11.64
C LEU A 212 -15.34 6.81 12.46
N ILE A 213 -16.63 6.66 12.18
CA ILE A 213 -17.52 5.76 12.94
C ILE A 213 -16.98 4.32 12.98
N PRO A 214 -16.58 3.70 11.85
CA PRO A 214 -16.06 2.33 11.88
C PRO A 214 -14.78 2.19 12.72
N ILE A 215 -13.88 3.18 12.62
CA ILE A 215 -12.65 3.24 13.41
C ILE A 215 -12.98 3.30 14.90
N LEU A 216 -13.91 4.17 15.30
CA LEU A 216 -14.30 4.35 16.69
C LEU A 216 -14.91 3.05 17.24
N VAL A 217 -15.86 2.46 16.52
CA VAL A 217 -16.53 1.21 16.92
C VAL A 217 -15.51 0.09 17.11
N TYR A 218 -14.62 -0.11 16.13
CA TYR A 218 -13.59 -1.15 16.22
C TYR A 218 -12.67 -0.96 17.42
N ASN A 219 -12.19 0.27 17.65
CA ASN A 219 -11.27 0.53 18.75
C ASN A 219 -11.96 0.43 20.12
N LEU A 220 -13.24 0.77 20.24
CA LEU A 220 -13.98 0.53 21.48
C LEU A 220 -14.13 -0.97 21.77
N GLN A 221 -14.39 -1.78 20.74
CA GLN A 221 -14.53 -3.24 20.86
C GLN A 221 -13.20 -3.96 21.11
N SER A 222 -12.11 -3.42 20.56
CA SER A 222 -10.77 -4.04 20.59
C SER A 222 -9.82 -3.37 21.59
N HIS A 223 -10.36 -2.66 22.59
CA HIS A 223 -9.59 -1.95 23.63
C HIS A 223 -8.47 -1.02 23.08
N GLY A 224 -8.73 -0.38 21.94
CA GLY A 224 -7.82 0.58 21.32
C GLY A 224 -6.70 -0.03 20.47
N ALA A 225 -6.73 -1.33 20.18
CA ALA A 225 -5.66 -2.03 19.44
C ALA A 225 -5.24 -1.34 18.13
N GLY A 226 -6.19 -0.86 17.33
CA GLY A 226 -5.89 -0.21 16.05
C GLY A 226 -5.15 1.12 16.20
N VAL A 227 -5.59 1.96 17.14
CA VAL A 227 -4.93 3.23 17.45
C VAL A 227 -3.57 2.99 18.12
N ALA A 228 -3.50 2.04 19.06
CA ALA A 228 -2.25 1.66 19.73
C ALA A 228 -1.20 1.23 18.70
N PHE A 229 -1.58 0.37 17.75
CA PHE A 229 -0.70 -0.05 16.67
C PHE A 229 -0.23 1.14 15.82
N GLN A 230 -1.17 1.96 15.31
CA GLN A 230 -0.85 3.02 14.34
C GLN A 230 -0.06 4.18 14.95
N VAL A 231 -0.34 4.54 16.21
CA VAL A 231 0.27 5.68 16.87
C VAL A 231 1.46 5.24 17.70
N VAL A 232 1.32 4.24 18.58
CA VAL A 232 2.30 3.94 19.63
C VAL A 232 3.28 2.84 19.20
N GLU A 233 2.79 1.65 18.88
CA GLU A 233 3.64 0.46 18.69
C GLU A 233 4.47 0.53 17.41
N ARG A 234 3.91 1.17 16.37
CA ARG A 234 4.56 1.30 15.06
C ARG A 234 5.65 2.36 15.03
N ASN A 235 5.64 3.35 15.93
CA ASN A 235 6.51 4.52 15.85
C ASN A 235 7.27 4.72 17.17
N PRO A 236 8.61 4.77 17.15
CA PRO A 236 9.40 4.96 18.35
C PRO A 236 9.33 6.40 18.91
N TRP A 237 8.83 7.37 18.14
CA TRP A 237 8.72 8.80 18.50
C TRP A 237 10.00 9.40 19.06
N ARG A 238 11.14 8.99 18.49
CA ARG A 238 12.46 9.50 18.82
C ARG A 238 13.09 10.10 17.58
N PHE A 239 13.94 11.11 17.76
CA PHE A 239 14.59 11.75 16.63
C PHE A 239 15.54 10.80 15.87
N HIS A 240 15.42 10.77 14.55
CA HIS A 240 16.14 9.92 13.61
C HIS A 240 16.85 10.80 12.56
N ALA A 241 18.17 10.99 12.71
CA ALA A 241 18.96 11.81 11.78
C ALA A 241 19.19 11.12 10.43
N ASP A 242 19.17 9.79 10.39
CA ASP A 242 19.20 8.98 9.18
C ASP A 242 18.05 9.31 8.22
N ALA A 243 16.90 9.69 8.77
CA ALA A 243 15.72 10.09 7.99
C ALA A 243 15.92 11.42 7.21
N PHE A 244 17.06 12.13 7.33
CA PHE A 244 17.43 13.19 6.39
C PHE A 244 17.66 12.68 4.96
N VAL A 245 17.79 11.38 4.76
CA VAL A 245 17.87 10.75 3.42
C VAL A 245 16.55 10.78 2.66
N GLN A 246 15.41 10.96 3.34
CA GLN A 246 14.08 10.90 2.74
C GLN A 246 13.92 11.71 1.43
N PRO A 247 14.44 12.95 1.28
CA PRO A 247 14.34 13.67 0.01
C PRO A 247 15.02 12.94 -1.16
N LEU A 248 16.12 12.23 -0.91
CA LEU A 248 16.76 11.38 -1.91
C LEU A 248 15.88 10.16 -2.24
N GLU A 249 15.24 9.54 -1.25
CA GLU A 249 14.30 8.45 -1.49
C GLU A 249 13.09 8.90 -2.33
N GLN A 250 12.56 10.09 -2.04
CA GLN A 250 11.51 10.72 -2.84
C GLN A 250 11.98 11.01 -4.27
N ALA A 251 13.21 11.50 -4.42
CA ALA A 251 13.84 11.70 -5.72
C ALA A 251 13.98 10.38 -6.49
N VAL A 252 14.36 9.28 -5.85
CA VAL A 252 14.42 7.96 -6.49
C VAL A 252 13.02 7.46 -6.87
N ALA A 253 12.04 7.59 -5.97
CA ALA A 253 10.68 7.11 -6.18
C ALA A 253 9.94 7.81 -7.32
N CYS A 254 10.15 9.11 -7.50
CA CYS A 254 9.59 9.89 -8.62
C CYS A 254 10.49 9.94 -9.86
N THR A 255 11.76 9.53 -9.74
CA THR A 255 12.94 9.91 -10.55
C THR A 255 13.47 11.32 -10.27
N PRO A 256 14.81 11.52 -10.15
CA PRO A 256 15.35 12.75 -9.58
C PRO A 256 14.94 14.02 -10.31
N LEU A 257 14.92 13.99 -11.64
CA LEU A 257 14.58 15.16 -12.44
C LEU A 257 13.09 15.51 -12.39
N ALA A 258 12.20 14.50 -12.38
CA ALA A 258 10.77 14.75 -12.18
C ALA A 258 10.49 15.29 -10.77
N TRP A 259 11.19 14.77 -9.75
CA TRP A 259 11.07 15.27 -8.38
C TRP A 259 11.51 16.73 -8.26
N ILE A 260 12.64 17.13 -8.88
CA ILE A 260 13.07 18.54 -8.94
C ILE A 260 11.99 19.43 -9.58
N VAL A 261 11.36 18.97 -10.66
CA VAL A 261 10.28 19.71 -11.33
C VAL A 261 9.04 19.83 -10.44
N LEU A 262 8.69 18.78 -9.69
CA LEU A 262 7.58 18.82 -8.73
C LEU A 262 7.89 19.74 -7.55
N ALA A 263 9.12 19.72 -7.01
CA ALA A 263 9.56 20.65 -5.97
C ALA A 263 9.53 22.11 -6.47
N TRP A 264 9.96 22.35 -7.71
CA TRP A 264 9.84 23.66 -8.35
C TRP A 264 8.37 24.07 -8.53
N SER A 265 7.48 23.15 -8.92
CA SER A 265 6.04 23.39 -9.02
C SER A 265 5.42 23.79 -7.68
N LEU A 266 5.84 23.13 -6.60
CA LEU A 266 5.42 23.47 -5.23
C LEU A 266 5.87 24.88 -4.84
N TRP A 267 7.15 25.20 -5.09
CA TRP A 267 7.68 26.54 -4.83
C TRP A 267 6.94 27.61 -5.64
N ARG A 268 6.69 27.37 -6.93
CA ARG A 268 5.89 28.25 -7.80
C ARG A 268 4.47 28.45 -7.28
N ALA A 269 3.83 27.39 -6.79
CA ALA A 269 2.50 27.46 -6.19
C ALA A 269 2.53 28.29 -4.91
N TRP A 270 3.53 28.10 -4.04
CA TRP A 270 3.70 28.89 -2.83
C TRP A 270 3.94 30.38 -3.09
N VAL A 271 4.79 30.71 -4.08
CA VAL A 271 5.04 32.10 -4.50
C VAL A 271 3.78 32.72 -5.10
N SER A 272 2.99 31.92 -5.83
CA SER A 272 1.76 32.37 -6.50
C SER A 272 0.49 32.16 -5.66
N ARG A 273 0.62 31.90 -4.35
CA ARG A 273 -0.49 31.49 -3.47
C ARG A 273 -1.62 32.52 -3.36
N ASP A 274 -1.41 33.76 -3.76
CA ASP A 274 -2.50 34.76 -3.79
C ASP A 274 -3.48 34.53 -4.95
N LYS A 275 -3.19 33.60 -5.86
CA LYS A 275 -4.01 33.25 -7.02
C LYS A 275 -4.55 31.81 -6.90
N PRO A 276 -5.86 31.59 -7.01
CA PRO A 276 -6.42 30.24 -7.11
C PRO A 276 -5.90 29.48 -8.36
N PRO A 277 -5.71 28.15 -8.29
CA PRO A 277 -5.83 27.27 -7.13
C PRO A 277 -4.50 27.08 -6.38
N TYR A 278 -3.52 27.96 -6.58
CA TYR A 278 -2.15 27.76 -6.08
C TYR A 278 -2.06 27.83 -4.55
N ASP A 279 -2.95 28.58 -3.88
CA ASP A 279 -3.13 28.54 -2.43
C ASP A 279 -3.41 27.12 -1.92
N LEU A 280 -4.46 26.49 -2.48
CA LEU A 280 -4.90 25.17 -2.05
C LEU A 280 -3.83 24.12 -2.35
N VAL A 281 -3.25 24.17 -3.56
CA VAL A 281 -2.20 23.20 -3.94
C VAL A 281 -0.94 23.39 -3.09
N ALA A 282 -0.51 24.62 -2.81
CA ALA A 282 0.64 24.87 -1.96
C ALA A 282 0.41 24.38 -0.52
N ALA A 283 -0.79 24.59 0.04
CA ALA A 283 -1.11 24.11 1.38
C ALA A 283 -1.19 22.58 1.43
N VAL A 284 -1.93 21.95 0.50
CA VAL A 284 -2.14 20.50 0.54
C VAL A 284 -0.88 19.75 0.12
N ALA A 285 -0.31 20.02 -1.06
CA ALA A 285 0.90 19.33 -1.48
C ALA A 285 2.10 19.65 -0.56
N GLY A 286 2.22 20.89 -0.10
CA GLY A 286 3.24 21.29 0.87
C GLY A 286 3.12 20.52 2.19
N THR A 287 1.90 20.35 2.71
CA THR A 287 1.68 19.56 3.93
C THR A 287 1.98 18.08 3.72
N PHE A 288 1.63 17.48 2.58
CA PHE A 288 1.99 16.09 2.31
C PHE A 288 3.50 15.89 2.22
N LEU A 289 4.22 16.77 1.52
CA LEU A 289 5.67 16.63 1.34
C LEU A 289 6.42 16.96 2.63
N LEU A 290 6.16 18.12 3.24
CA LEU A 290 6.86 18.56 4.45
C LEU A 290 6.37 17.83 5.70
N GLY A 291 5.07 17.57 5.82
CA GLY A 291 4.51 16.87 6.97
C GLY A 291 5.01 15.44 7.07
N TYR A 292 5.04 14.69 5.96
CA TYR A 292 5.63 13.35 5.98
C TYR A 292 7.15 13.38 6.19
N PHE A 293 7.87 14.35 5.61
CA PHE A 293 9.30 14.53 5.89
C PHE A 293 9.56 14.73 7.39
N LEU A 294 8.84 15.67 8.01
CA LEU A 294 8.97 15.99 9.44
C LEU A 294 8.56 14.81 10.32
N LEU A 295 7.47 14.10 9.99
CA LEU A 295 7.06 12.90 10.72
C LEU A 295 8.08 11.77 10.57
N GLY A 296 8.70 11.61 9.41
CA GLY A 296 9.74 10.61 9.17
C GLY A 296 10.98 10.81 10.07
N LEU A 297 11.24 12.04 10.54
CA LEU A 297 12.30 12.31 11.52
C LEU A 297 12.00 11.73 12.92
N PHE A 298 10.76 11.29 13.19
CA PHE A 298 10.34 10.74 14.48
C PHE A 298 9.67 9.37 14.39
N ALA A 299 9.28 8.95 13.19
CA ALA A 299 8.62 7.68 12.91
C ALA A 299 9.62 6.57 12.58
N ASP A 300 9.15 5.32 12.53
CA ASP A 300 9.99 4.18 12.16
C ASP A 300 10.37 4.25 10.67
N ASP A 301 11.65 4.49 10.39
CA ASP A 301 12.20 4.60 9.02
C ASP A 301 12.06 3.30 8.21
N LEU A 302 11.95 2.14 8.88
CA LEU A 302 11.71 0.85 8.19
C LEU A 302 10.28 0.72 7.66
N ARG A 303 9.35 1.53 8.18
CA ARG A 303 7.91 1.47 7.88
C ARG A 303 7.38 2.75 7.26
N PHE A 304 8.13 3.85 7.35
CA PHE A 304 7.95 5.01 6.50
C PHE A 304 8.16 4.58 5.06
N ARG A 305 7.28 5.02 4.15
CA ARG A 305 7.34 4.58 2.76
C ARG A 305 7.40 5.75 1.81
N ALA A 306 8.30 5.64 0.83
CA ALA A 306 8.53 6.67 -0.17
C ALA A 306 7.27 7.10 -0.95
N HIS A 307 6.21 6.27 -1.00
CA HIS A 307 4.98 6.58 -1.71
C HIS A 307 3.96 7.42 -0.93
N TRP A 308 4.15 7.66 0.38
CA TRP A 308 3.16 8.36 1.20
C TRP A 308 2.84 9.80 0.74
N PRO A 309 3.81 10.59 0.24
CA PRO A 309 3.54 11.94 -0.29
C PRO A 309 2.82 11.98 -1.65
N LEU A 310 2.49 10.82 -2.24
CA LEU A 310 1.92 10.72 -3.59
C LEU A 310 0.70 11.63 -3.86
N PRO A 311 -0.29 11.78 -2.95
CA PRO A 311 -1.38 12.73 -3.18
C PRO A 311 -0.90 14.15 -3.44
N GLY A 312 0.17 14.59 -2.75
CA GLY A 312 0.81 15.89 -2.99
C GLY A 312 1.44 15.98 -4.38
N TYR A 313 2.21 14.97 -4.81
CA TYR A 313 2.79 14.95 -6.16
C TYR A 313 1.73 14.99 -7.27
N LEU A 314 0.61 14.32 -7.09
CA LEU A 314 -0.50 14.32 -8.06
C LEU A 314 -1.16 15.70 -8.18
N LEU A 315 -1.31 16.44 -7.08
CA LEU A 315 -1.79 17.82 -7.11
C LEU A 315 -0.78 18.76 -7.79
N LEU A 316 0.52 18.53 -7.59
CA LEU A 316 1.57 19.27 -8.28
C LEU A 316 1.56 19.01 -9.79
N CYS A 317 1.33 17.76 -10.22
CA CYS A 317 1.07 17.44 -11.63
C CYS A 317 -0.17 18.18 -12.18
N ALA A 318 -1.19 18.44 -11.36
CA ALA A 318 -2.41 19.12 -11.79
C ALA A 318 -2.20 20.61 -12.13
N VAL A 319 -1.26 21.28 -11.47
CA VAL A 319 -0.96 22.71 -11.73
C VAL A 319 0.23 22.93 -12.66
N LEU A 320 1.08 21.92 -12.80
CA LEU A 320 2.33 22.01 -13.56
C LEU A 320 2.16 22.47 -15.02
N PRO A 321 1.16 22.02 -15.81
CA PRO A 321 1.00 22.48 -17.19
C PRO A 321 0.79 23.99 -17.32
N ALA A 322 -0.03 24.58 -16.44
CA ALA A 322 -0.29 26.02 -16.44
C ALA A 322 0.98 26.80 -16.07
N GLN A 323 1.72 26.33 -15.06
CA GLN A 323 3.00 26.94 -14.67
C GLN A 323 4.05 26.86 -15.79
N LEU A 324 4.11 25.74 -16.52
CA LEU A 324 5.05 25.55 -17.63
C LEU A 324 4.71 26.41 -18.85
N ALA A 325 3.44 26.72 -19.08
CA ALA A 325 3.02 27.60 -20.17
C ALA A 325 3.61 29.01 -20.04
N GLU A 326 3.72 29.51 -18.80
CA GLU A 326 4.30 30.82 -18.48
C GLU A 326 5.83 30.77 -18.25
N SER A 327 6.44 29.59 -18.32
CA SER A 327 7.84 29.40 -17.94
C SER A 327 8.81 29.49 -19.11
N ALA A 328 10.06 29.82 -18.79
CA ALA A 328 11.17 29.82 -19.73
C ALA A 328 11.33 28.45 -20.44
N ARG A 329 11.85 28.48 -21.67
CA ARG A 329 12.05 27.27 -22.49
C ARG A 329 12.89 26.20 -21.78
N THR A 330 13.84 26.60 -20.94
CA THR A 330 14.68 25.71 -20.13
C THR A 330 13.83 24.84 -19.20
N TRP A 331 12.94 25.43 -18.40
CA TRP A 331 12.08 24.68 -17.48
C TRP A 331 11.11 23.74 -18.19
N ARG A 332 10.60 24.13 -19.36
CA ARG A 332 9.78 23.23 -20.19
C ARG A 332 10.57 22.01 -20.65
N ARG A 333 11.83 22.18 -21.08
CA ARG A 333 12.72 21.07 -21.46
C ARG A 333 13.04 20.18 -20.26
N VAL A 334 13.39 20.78 -19.12
CA VAL A 334 13.67 20.04 -17.87
C VAL A 334 12.45 19.21 -17.45
N ALA A 335 11.25 19.77 -17.49
CA ALA A 335 10.02 19.03 -17.23
C ALA A 335 9.79 17.89 -18.23
N SER A 336 9.90 18.15 -19.53
CA SER A 336 9.73 17.09 -20.55
C SER A 336 10.75 15.96 -20.37
N THR A 337 12.02 16.27 -20.15
CA THR A 337 13.06 15.27 -19.90
C THR A 337 12.82 14.53 -18.58
N GLY A 338 12.43 15.24 -17.52
CA GLY A 338 12.17 14.64 -16.22
C GLY A 338 11.02 13.63 -16.28
N PHE A 339 9.90 13.99 -16.91
CA PHE A 339 8.77 13.07 -17.07
C PHE A 339 9.00 11.98 -18.11
N ALA A 340 9.89 12.19 -19.10
CA ALA A 340 10.34 11.11 -19.97
C ALA A 340 11.18 10.07 -19.20
N ILE A 341 12.09 10.51 -18.32
CA ILE A 341 12.85 9.62 -17.43
C ILE A 341 11.90 8.91 -16.45
N ALA A 342 10.93 9.63 -15.88
CA ALA A 342 9.89 9.03 -15.04
C ALA A 342 9.13 7.92 -15.77
N PHE A 343 8.76 8.15 -17.04
CA PHE A 343 8.10 7.15 -17.87
C PHE A 343 8.99 5.93 -18.16
N VAL A 344 10.30 6.12 -18.39
CA VAL A 344 11.25 5.00 -18.50
C VAL A 344 11.34 4.23 -17.18
N GLY A 345 11.37 4.93 -16.05
CA GLY A 345 11.33 4.31 -14.71
C GLY A 345 10.05 3.51 -14.47
N LEU A 346 8.91 4.02 -14.92
CA LEU A 346 7.62 3.31 -14.91
C LEU A 346 7.69 2.02 -15.75
N CYS A 347 8.18 2.11 -16.98
CA CYS A 347 8.37 0.93 -17.83
C CYS A 347 9.30 -0.09 -17.17
N GLY A 348 10.40 0.36 -16.57
CA GLY A 348 11.31 -0.49 -15.79
C GLY A 348 10.61 -1.16 -14.61
N GLY A 349 9.74 -0.44 -13.89
CA GLY A 349 8.90 -0.98 -12.82
C GLY A 349 7.93 -2.06 -13.30
N PHE A 350 7.30 -1.88 -14.46
CA PHE A 350 6.44 -2.91 -15.06
C PHE A 350 7.24 -4.13 -15.53
N VAL A 351 8.43 -3.94 -16.11
CA VAL A 351 9.31 -5.06 -16.46
C VAL A 351 9.73 -5.82 -15.20
N TYR A 352 10.11 -5.12 -14.14
CA TYR A 352 10.44 -5.73 -12.85
C TYR A 352 9.29 -6.57 -12.29
N LEU A 353 8.09 -6.00 -12.22
CA LEU A 353 6.91 -6.72 -11.69
C LEU A 353 6.47 -7.88 -12.61
N GLY A 354 6.59 -7.71 -13.94
CA GLY A 354 6.33 -8.77 -14.89
C GLY A 354 7.31 -9.94 -14.76
N LEU A 355 8.60 -9.67 -14.53
CA LEU A 355 9.60 -10.70 -14.22
C LEU A 355 9.33 -11.34 -12.85
N ALA A 356 8.92 -10.56 -11.85
CA ALA A 356 8.58 -11.07 -10.51
C ALA A 356 7.35 -12.00 -10.52
N ALA A 357 6.51 -11.95 -11.55
CA ALA A 357 5.33 -12.80 -11.69
C ALA A 357 5.65 -14.24 -12.13
N SER A 358 6.89 -14.56 -12.52
CA SER A 358 7.31 -15.90 -12.92
C SER A 358 8.55 -16.38 -12.16
N ALA A 359 8.71 -17.70 -12.02
CA ALA A 359 9.88 -18.29 -11.36
C ALA A 359 11.19 -18.01 -12.12
N ASP A 360 11.16 -18.09 -13.46
CA ASP A 360 12.32 -17.78 -14.30
C ASP A 360 12.70 -16.30 -14.20
N GLY A 361 11.71 -15.40 -14.20
CA GLY A 361 11.95 -13.97 -14.06
C GLY A 361 12.46 -13.60 -12.66
N ALA A 362 11.93 -14.22 -11.60
CA ALA A 362 12.46 -14.06 -10.25
C ALA A 362 13.90 -14.57 -10.10
N THR A 363 14.26 -15.66 -10.79
CA THR A 363 15.64 -16.18 -10.86
C THR A 363 16.57 -15.21 -11.58
N MET A 364 16.13 -14.64 -12.71
CA MET A 364 16.88 -13.61 -13.42
C MET A 364 17.10 -12.37 -12.55
N LEU A 365 16.06 -11.91 -11.86
CA LEU A 365 16.11 -10.80 -10.91
C LEU A 365 17.05 -11.08 -9.73
N ALA A 366 17.09 -12.32 -9.22
CA ALA A 366 18.03 -12.74 -8.20
C ALA A 366 19.50 -12.55 -8.66
N ARG A 367 19.83 -12.99 -9.88
CA ARG A 367 21.17 -12.82 -10.47
C ARG A 367 21.57 -11.35 -10.64
N MET A 368 20.60 -10.46 -10.88
CA MET A 368 20.80 -9.01 -10.98
C MET A 368 20.76 -8.28 -9.62
N LYS A 369 20.74 -9.00 -8.49
CA LYS A 369 20.61 -8.44 -7.13
C LYS A 369 19.34 -7.60 -6.91
N ALA A 370 18.28 -7.86 -7.68
CA ALA A 370 16.98 -7.20 -7.59
C ALA A 370 15.88 -8.22 -7.22
N PHE A 371 16.16 -9.12 -6.28
CA PHE A 371 15.28 -10.26 -5.99
C PHE A 371 13.91 -9.84 -5.41
N PRO A 372 12.78 -10.28 -5.99
CA PRO A 372 11.44 -9.93 -5.52
C PRO A 372 10.98 -10.85 -4.36
N SER A 373 11.61 -10.72 -3.19
CA SER A 373 11.34 -11.60 -2.04
C SER A 373 9.85 -11.69 -1.68
N ASN A 374 9.13 -10.57 -1.76
CA ASN A 374 7.72 -10.48 -1.36
C ASN A 374 6.72 -11.06 -2.36
N PHE A 375 7.17 -11.56 -3.52
CA PHE A 375 6.29 -12.11 -4.57
C PHE A 375 6.63 -13.55 -4.96
N THR A 376 7.54 -14.19 -4.23
CA THR A 376 8.11 -15.50 -4.59
C THR A 376 7.80 -16.56 -3.53
N GLY A 377 8.00 -17.85 -3.80
CA GLY A 377 7.92 -18.92 -2.79
C GLY A 377 6.52 -19.33 -2.31
N TRP A 378 5.50 -18.50 -2.51
CA TRP A 378 4.13 -18.78 -2.08
C TRP A 378 3.50 -19.96 -2.83
N ARG A 379 3.76 -20.11 -4.14
CA ARG A 379 3.17 -21.18 -4.96
C ARG A 379 3.79 -22.52 -4.58
N GLU A 380 5.09 -22.51 -4.36
CA GLU A 380 5.92 -23.65 -4.02
C GLU A 380 5.60 -24.13 -2.60
N SER A 381 5.47 -23.21 -1.63
CA SER A 381 5.05 -23.56 -0.27
C SER A 381 3.64 -24.15 -0.23
N ALA A 382 2.71 -23.55 -0.98
CA ALA A 382 1.35 -24.08 -1.12
C ALA A 382 1.29 -25.45 -1.79
N ALA A 383 2.11 -25.69 -2.82
CA ALA A 383 2.19 -26.99 -3.48
C ALA A 383 2.73 -28.07 -2.53
N MET A 384 3.75 -27.74 -1.74
CA MET A 384 4.33 -28.61 -0.71
C MET A 384 3.28 -29.02 0.31
N VAL A 385 2.52 -28.05 0.85
CA VAL A 385 1.44 -28.33 1.81
C VAL A 385 0.32 -29.14 1.15
N ARG A 386 -0.10 -28.83 -0.09
CA ARG A 386 -1.15 -29.59 -0.79
C ARG A 386 -0.77 -31.05 -0.99
N SER A 387 0.49 -31.33 -1.34
CA SER A 387 0.98 -32.71 -1.53
C SER A 387 0.78 -33.56 -0.27
N GLU A 388 1.10 -33.01 0.90
CA GLU A 388 0.90 -33.71 2.16
C GLU A 388 -0.58 -33.85 2.53
N LEU A 389 -1.39 -32.82 2.24
CA LEU A 389 -2.84 -32.86 2.49
C LEU A 389 -3.61 -33.86 1.61
N LEU A 390 -3.05 -34.30 0.49
CA LEU A 390 -3.60 -35.41 -0.30
C LEU A 390 -3.49 -36.75 0.45
N HIS A 391 -2.46 -36.92 1.28
CA HIS A 391 -2.25 -38.11 2.09
C HIS A 391 -3.05 -38.08 3.39
N ASP A 392 -3.20 -36.89 3.98
CA ASP A 392 -4.01 -36.67 5.19
C ASP A 392 -4.73 -35.32 5.13
N SER A 393 -6.01 -35.36 4.76
CA SER A 393 -6.84 -34.16 4.67
C SER A 393 -7.22 -33.58 6.03
N GLY A 394 -7.07 -34.34 7.12
CA GLY A 394 -7.45 -33.96 8.48
C GLY A 394 -6.39 -33.15 9.24
N ALA A 395 -5.14 -33.11 8.75
CA ALA A 395 -4.07 -32.37 9.40
C ALA A 395 -4.35 -30.86 9.43
N LEU A 396 -4.10 -30.23 10.59
CA LEU A 396 -4.12 -28.78 10.71
C LEU A 396 -2.95 -28.19 9.91
N VAL A 397 -3.15 -27.02 9.32
CA VAL A 397 -2.06 -26.28 8.65
C VAL A 397 -1.66 -25.12 9.56
N VAL A 398 -0.37 -25.04 9.86
CA VAL A 398 0.21 -24.01 10.71
C VAL A 398 1.38 -23.39 9.96
N ALA A 399 1.49 -22.07 9.97
CA ALA A 399 2.68 -21.38 9.53
C ALA A 399 3.38 -20.73 10.72
N ASP A 400 4.69 -20.53 10.60
CA ASP A 400 5.46 -19.89 11.66
C ASP A 400 5.14 -18.39 11.80
N ASN A 401 4.65 -17.72 10.76
CA ASN A 401 4.30 -16.30 10.80
C ASN A 401 3.03 -15.95 10.01
N PHE A 402 2.46 -14.77 10.27
CA PHE A 402 1.20 -14.35 9.66
C PHE A 402 1.23 -14.23 8.14
N MET A 403 2.37 -13.84 7.55
CA MET A 403 2.47 -13.64 6.09
C MET A 403 2.36 -14.99 5.39
N LEU A 404 3.16 -15.97 5.82
CA LEU A 404 3.10 -17.33 5.28
C LEU A 404 1.74 -17.99 5.57
N ALA A 405 1.15 -17.76 6.75
CA ALA A 405 -0.21 -18.24 7.07
C ALA A 405 -1.26 -17.69 6.09
N ALA A 406 -1.24 -16.37 5.88
CA ALA A 406 -2.17 -15.68 5.01
C ALA A 406 -2.03 -16.11 3.55
N GLU A 407 -0.79 -16.18 3.07
CA GLU A 407 -0.43 -16.73 1.77
C GLU A 407 -1.01 -18.14 1.67
N LEU A 408 -0.57 -19.10 2.49
CA LEU A 408 -1.06 -20.49 2.41
C LEU A 408 -2.60 -20.60 2.44
N ARG A 409 -3.29 -19.83 3.28
CA ARG A 409 -4.76 -19.83 3.34
C ARG A 409 -5.39 -19.37 2.04
N PHE A 410 -4.84 -18.33 1.41
CA PHE A 410 -5.26 -17.88 0.08
C PHE A 410 -5.12 -19.03 -0.94
N ALA A 411 -4.00 -19.77 -0.92
CA ALA A 411 -3.74 -20.88 -1.86
C ALA A 411 -4.69 -22.05 -1.69
N LEU A 412 -5.00 -22.36 -0.43
CA LEU A 412 -5.80 -23.51 -0.06
C LEU A 412 -7.30 -23.23 -0.18
N GLY A 413 -7.68 -22.04 -0.63
CA GLY A 413 -9.03 -21.73 -1.12
C GLY A 413 -9.97 -21.05 -0.12
N GLY A 414 -9.53 -20.71 1.10
CA GLY A 414 -10.33 -19.93 2.08
C GLY A 414 -11.02 -20.71 3.22
N PRO A 415 -11.80 -21.78 2.94
CA PRO A 415 -12.46 -22.58 3.98
C PRO A 415 -11.51 -23.26 4.95
N ARG A 416 -10.29 -23.58 4.52
CA ARG A 416 -9.30 -24.20 5.39
C ARG A 416 -8.66 -23.13 6.27
N ALA A 417 -8.82 -23.27 7.58
CA ALA A 417 -8.09 -22.46 8.54
C ALA A 417 -6.58 -22.75 8.44
N VAL A 418 -5.77 -21.70 8.50
CA VAL A 418 -4.32 -21.79 8.65
C VAL A 418 -3.95 -20.98 9.87
N TYR A 419 -3.35 -21.64 10.87
CA TYR A 419 -2.92 -20.99 12.10
C TYR A 419 -1.55 -20.33 11.89
N ALA A 420 -1.28 -19.27 12.63
CA ALA A 420 0.02 -18.64 12.71
C ALA A 420 0.56 -18.79 14.14
N LEU A 421 1.80 -19.26 14.28
CA LEU A 421 2.52 -19.16 15.55
C LEU A 421 2.83 -17.69 15.87
N ASP A 422 3.09 -17.38 17.14
CA ASP A 422 3.28 -16.01 17.64
C ASP A 422 4.68 -15.46 17.30
N SER A 423 4.97 -15.38 16.00
CA SER A 423 6.17 -14.78 15.46
C SER A 423 6.29 -13.31 15.86
N PRO A 424 7.53 -12.81 16.09
CA PRO A 424 7.78 -11.38 16.22
C PRO A 424 7.21 -10.55 15.06
N LEU A 425 7.08 -11.14 13.86
CA LEU A 425 6.47 -10.49 12.71
C LEU A 425 4.98 -10.16 12.93
N ASN A 426 4.25 -11.02 13.64
CA ASN A 426 2.82 -10.82 13.88
C ASN A 426 2.60 -9.55 14.73
N THR A 427 3.38 -9.38 15.79
CA THR A 427 3.33 -8.19 16.64
C THR A 427 3.90 -6.99 15.92
N LYS A 428 5.04 -7.14 15.25
CA LYS A 428 5.68 -6.06 14.48
C LYS A 428 4.70 -5.45 13.48
N HIS A 429 3.92 -6.25 12.77
CA HIS A 429 2.97 -5.77 11.77
C HIS A 429 1.55 -5.53 12.31
N GLY A 430 1.34 -5.60 13.63
CA GLY A 430 0.05 -5.33 14.25
C GLY A 430 -1.02 -6.37 13.94
N ARG A 431 -0.62 -7.59 13.55
CA ARG A 431 -1.51 -8.68 13.11
C ARG A 431 -1.91 -9.62 14.24
N ALA A 432 -1.14 -9.66 15.32
CA ALA A 432 -1.40 -10.55 16.46
C ALA A 432 -2.80 -10.38 17.08
N PRO A 433 -3.31 -9.16 17.35
CA PRO A 433 -4.66 -8.99 17.92
C PRO A 433 -5.76 -9.54 16.99
N GLN A 434 -5.60 -9.40 15.68
CA GLN A 434 -6.57 -9.88 14.71
C GLN A 434 -6.55 -11.40 14.58
N LEU A 435 -5.37 -12.02 14.59
CA LEU A 435 -5.23 -13.47 14.60
C LEU A 435 -5.89 -14.09 15.84
N ALA A 436 -5.69 -13.49 17.01
CA ALA A 436 -6.35 -13.89 18.26
C ALA A 436 -7.88 -13.74 18.17
N THR A 437 -8.37 -12.63 17.60
CA THR A 437 -9.81 -12.40 17.39
C THR A 437 -10.43 -13.48 16.50
N TRP A 438 -9.70 -13.98 15.51
CA TRP A 438 -10.14 -15.07 14.63
C TRP A 438 -9.86 -16.46 15.18
N ARG A 439 -9.20 -16.58 16.32
CA ARG A 439 -8.73 -17.86 16.89
C ARG A 439 -7.85 -18.65 15.91
N LEU A 440 -6.97 -17.92 15.21
CA LEU A 440 -5.97 -18.44 14.27
C LEU A 440 -4.54 -18.24 14.78
N ASP A 441 -4.39 -17.83 16.03
CA ASP A 441 -3.14 -17.64 16.74
C ASP A 441 -2.70 -18.91 17.47
N GLU A 442 -1.54 -18.83 18.13
CA GLU A 442 -0.92 -19.94 18.84
C GLU A 442 -1.77 -20.40 20.05
N SER A 443 -2.47 -19.48 20.73
CA SER A 443 -3.33 -19.84 21.86
C SER A 443 -4.48 -20.76 21.45
N ALA A 444 -5.14 -20.48 20.31
CA ALA A 444 -6.20 -21.31 19.77
C ALA A 444 -5.68 -22.67 19.25
N LEU A 445 -4.44 -22.74 18.79
CA LEU A 445 -3.79 -24.00 18.42
C LEU A 445 -3.60 -24.91 19.66
N HIS A 446 -3.22 -24.32 20.79
CA HIS A 446 -2.96 -25.04 22.04
C HIS A 446 -4.19 -25.68 22.67
N GLU A 447 -5.39 -25.23 22.32
CA GLU A 447 -6.65 -25.86 22.72
C GLU A 447 -6.92 -27.20 22.03
N ARG A 448 -6.05 -27.63 21.10
CA ARG A 448 -6.18 -28.87 20.34
C ARG A 448 -5.01 -29.82 20.55
N PRO A 449 -4.60 -30.12 21.79
CA PRO A 449 -3.38 -30.86 22.08
C PRO A 449 -3.38 -32.26 21.44
N GLY A 450 -2.22 -32.70 20.98
CA GLY A 450 -2.03 -34.00 20.32
C GLY A 450 -2.53 -34.07 18.87
N THR A 451 -3.27 -33.06 18.40
CA THR A 451 -3.72 -32.99 17.00
C THR A 451 -2.52 -32.88 16.07
N ARG A 452 -2.50 -33.72 15.03
CA ARG A 452 -1.49 -33.68 13.98
C ARG A 452 -1.60 -32.39 13.18
N LEU A 453 -0.45 -31.78 12.89
CA LEU A 453 -0.35 -30.57 12.10
C LEU A 453 0.84 -30.60 11.14
N LEU A 454 0.69 -29.87 10.04
CA LEU A 454 1.74 -29.55 9.09
C LEU A 454 2.24 -28.14 9.40
N LEU A 455 3.47 -28.04 9.88
CA LEU A 455 4.12 -26.76 10.18
C LEU A 455 4.96 -26.31 8.99
N ALA A 456 4.53 -25.25 8.31
CA ALA A 456 5.30 -24.55 7.29
C ALA A 456 6.11 -23.42 7.95
N VAL A 457 7.42 -23.37 7.66
CA VAL A 457 8.36 -22.43 8.27
C VAL A 457 9.09 -21.67 7.19
N ASP A 458 9.00 -20.33 7.19
CA ASP A 458 9.87 -19.49 6.36
C ASP A 458 11.21 -19.27 7.07
N GLU A 459 12.23 -20.04 6.66
CA GLU A 459 13.58 -20.01 7.26
C GLU A 459 14.35 -18.72 6.91
N THR A 460 13.76 -17.84 6.09
CA THR A 460 14.36 -16.62 5.54
C THR A 460 13.58 -15.33 5.87
N ALA A 461 12.44 -15.42 6.55
CA ALA A 461 11.57 -14.27 6.80
C ALA A 461 12.12 -13.28 7.86
N LEU A 462 12.88 -13.78 8.83
CA LEU A 462 13.47 -12.97 9.90
C LEU A 462 14.91 -12.54 9.56
N ARG A 463 15.38 -11.50 10.27
CA ARG A 463 16.79 -11.09 10.21
C ARG A 463 17.64 -12.19 10.82
N GLU A 464 18.85 -12.37 10.30
CA GLU A 464 19.78 -13.43 10.72
C GLU A 464 19.97 -13.55 12.25
N ARG A 465 20.03 -12.40 12.95
CA ARG A 465 20.15 -12.35 14.43
C ARG A 465 18.92 -12.89 15.17
N GLU A 466 17.73 -12.71 14.60
CA GLU A 466 16.45 -13.14 15.17
C GLU A 466 16.08 -14.57 14.72
N THR A 467 16.59 -15.00 13.56
CA THR A 467 16.30 -16.31 12.97
C THR A 467 16.68 -17.47 13.88
N ARG A 468 17.85 -17.42 14.52
CA ARG A 468 18.30 -18.49 15.44
C ARG A 468 17.33 -18.69 16.60
N ASP A 469 17.04 -17.60 17.31
CA ASP A 469 16.20 -17.66 18.51
C ASP A 469 14.76 -18.04 18.15
N TRP A 470 14.23 -17.50 17.04
CA TRP A 470 12.90 -17.84 16.56
C TRP A 470 12.79 -19.32 16.18
N LEU A 471 13.62 -19.78 15.25
CA LEU A 471 13.58 -21.18 14.78
C LEU A 471 13.88 -22.16 15.91
N GLY A 472 14.78 -21.80 16.83
CA GLY A 472 15.08 -22.57 18.02
C GLY A 472 13.90 -22.69 18.99
N SER A 473 13.03 -21.68 19.05
CA SER A 473 11.84 -21.70 19.90
C SER A 473 10.73 -22.61 19.38
N LEU A 474 10.70 -22.96 18.09
CA LEU A 474 9.57 -23.67 17.48
C LEU A 474 9.30 -25.05 18.10
N CYS A 475 10.34 -25.74 18.58
CA CYS A 475 10.21 -27.04 19.24
C CYS A 475 9.57 -26.95 20.64
N SER A 476 9.58 -25.78 21.29
CA SER A 476 8.87 -25.58 22.55
C SER A 476 7.39 -25.25 22.34
N ARG A 477 7.04 -24.73 21.16
CA ARG A 477 5.68 -24.32 20.77
C ARG A 477 4.85 -25.48 20.22
N VAL A 478 5.46 -26.33 19.39
CA VAL A 478 4.84 -27.54 18.85
C VAL A 478 5.74 -28.75 19.03
N ASP A 479 5.17 -29.95 19.02
CA ASP A 479 5.93 -31.18 19.13
C ASP A 479 6.35 -31.66 17.73
N ILE A 480 7.55 -31.30 17.30
CA ILE A 480 8.06 -31.63 15.96
C ILE A 480 8.36 -33.13 15.89
N VAL A 481 7.69 -33.84 14.98
CA VAL A 481 7.86 -35.29 14.78
C VAL A 481 9.01 -35.55 13.80
N ARG A 482 8.96 -34.93 12.61
CA ARG A 482 10.00 -35.07 11.57
C ARG A 482 9.91 -33.99 10.48
N PRO A 483 11.01 -33.68 9.78
CA PRO A 483 10.95 -32.92 8.53
C PRO A 483 10.24 -33.74 7.44
N LEU A 484 9.44 -33.08 6.61
CA LEU A 484 8.75 -33.68 5.47
C LEU A 484 9.38 -33.25 4.14
N ALA A 485 9.51 -31.95 3.95
CA ALA A 485 10.03 -31.39 2.72
C ALA A 485 10.69 -30.03 2.99
N ARG A 486 11.59 -29.62 2.09
CA ARG A 486 12.18 -28.29 2.08
C ARG A 486 12.30 -27.85 0.63
N VAL A 487 11.92 -26.61 0.37
CA VAL A 487 12.13 -25.98 -0.92
C VAL A 487 13.10 -24.82 -0.72
N ASP A 488 14.22 -24.94 -1.43
CA ASP A 488 15.21 -23.89 -1.55
C ASP A 488 15.03 -23.21 -2.91
N LEU A 489 14.73 -21.91 -2.88
CA LEU A 489 14.41 -21.14 -4.07
C LEU A 489 15.40 -20.00 -4.26
N PHE A 490 15.75 -19.78 -5.52
CA PHE A 490 16.49 -18.60 -5.98
C PHE A 490 17.86 -18.46 -5.30
N ASP A 491 18.64 -19.54 -5.29
CA ASP A 491 19.98 -19.62 -4.70
C ASP A 491 19.98 -19.29 -3.19
N GLY A 492 19.11 -19.93 -2.39
CA GLY A 492 19.07 -19.76 -0.93
C GLY A 492 18.32 -18.53 -0.42
N ARG A 493 17.87 -17.65 -1.32
CA ARG A 493 17.25 -16.36 -0.95
C ARG A 493 15.86 -16.49 -0.36
N ARG A 494 15.14 -17.57 -0.67
CA ARG A 494 13.89 -17.91 0.00
C ARG A 494 13.87 -19.40 0.29
N ARG A 495 13.71 -19.78 1.56
CA ARG A 495 13.68 -21.16 1.99
C ARG A 495 12.45 -21.40 2.85
N VAL A 496 11.64 -22.35 2.42
CA VAL A 496 10.45 -22.78 3.17
C VAL A 496 10.58 -24.27 3.45
N ALA A 497 10.42 -24.64 4.71
CA ALA A 497 10.45 -26.03 5.14
C ALA A 497 9.11 -26.45 5.73
N LEU A 498 8.77 -27.72 5.54
CA LEU A 498 7.54 -28.34 6.04
C LEU A 498 7.90 -29.46 7.01
N TYR A 499 7.26 -29.43 8.17
CA TYR A 499 7.46 -30.40 9.24
C TYR A 499 6.13 -31.06 9.60
N GLU A 500 6.19 -32.34 9.93
CA GLU A 500 5.13 -33.02 10.65
C GLU A 500 5.28 -32.74 12.13
N ALA A 501 4.21 -32.31 12.78
CA ALA A 501 4.22 -31.99 14.21
C ALA A 501 2.87 -32.30 14.87
N LYS A 502 2.82 -32.16 16.20
CA LYS A 502 1.59 -32.21 16.99
C LYS A 502 1.44 -30.93 17.80
N ALA A 503 0.20 -30.47 17.96
CA ALA A 503 -0.11 -29.35 18.83
C ALA A 503 0.19 -29.71 20.29
N ARG A 504 0.82 -28.80 21.04
CA ARG A 504 1.02 -28.93 22.49
C ARG A 504 -0.15 -28.30 23.24
N ALA A 505 -0.38 -28.68 24.50
CA ALA A 505 -1.37 -28.02 25.35
C ALA A 505 -0.92 -26.62 25.81
N THR A 506 0.39 -26.42 25.93
CA THR A 506 1.04 -25.16 26.31
C THR A 506 2.41 -25.07 25.67
N VAL A 507 2.97 -23.86 25.63
CA VAL A 507 4.38 -23.64 25.29
C VAL A 507 5.25 -24.27 26.38
N ALA A 508 6.13 -25.19 25.98
CA ALA A 508 7.12 -25.79 26.87
C ALA A 508 8.21 -24.77 27.24
N PRO A 509 8.94 -24.97 28.37
CA PRO A 509 10.11 -24.16 28.68
C PRO A 509 11.09 -24.14 27.50
N MET A 510 11.59 -22.96 27.15
CA MET A 510 12.60 -22.83 26.10
C MET A 510 13.89 -23.53 26.54
N GLY A 511 14.28 -24.56 25.80
CA GLY A 511 15.59 -25.19 25.91
C GLY A 511 16.66 -24.40 25.14
N ASN A 512 17.84 -24.99 24.97
CA ASN A 512 18.85 -24.42 24.09
C ASN A 512 18.32 -24.41 22.64
N PRO A 513 18.33 -23.27 21.92
CA PRO A 513 17.94 -23.21 20.50
C PRO A 513 18.59 -24.27 19.62
N ASP A 514 19.82 -24.67 19.95
CA ASP A 514 20.61 -25.65 19.20
C ASP A 514 20.10 -27.10 19.38
N ASP A 515 19.19 -27.35 20.32
CA ASP A 515 18.52 -28.65 20.48
C ASP A 515 17.30 -28.79 19.56
N CYS A 516 16.79 -27.68 19.00
CA CYS A 516 15.62 -27.73 18.14
C CYS A 516 15.98 -28.19 16.72
N ILE A 517 15.29 -29.24 16.26
CA ILE A 517 15.49 -29.80 14.91
C ILE A 517 15.21 -28.78 13.79
N VAL A 518 14.29 -27.83 14.01
CA VAL A 518 13.95 -26.81 13.01
C VAL A 518 15.15 -25.88 12.77
N TRP A 519 15.74 -25.33 13.83
CA TRP A 519 16.94 -24.51 13.71
C TRP A 519 18.13 -25.28 13.15
N THR A 520 18.45 -26.45 13.70
CA THR A 520 19.64 -27.21 13.28
C THR A 520 19.57 -27.65 11.81
N THR A 521 18.40 -28.04 11.32
CA THR A 521 18.25 -28.40 9.90
C THR A 521 18.28 -27.18 8.98
N ALA A 522 17.76 -26.02 9.41
CA ALA A 522 17.84 -24.76 8.66
C ALA A 522 19.29 -24.26 8.56
N TRP A 523 20.03 -24.30 9.67
CA TRP A 523 21.44 -23.91 9.75
C TRP A 523 22.34 -24.79 8.88
N ARG A 524 22.09 -26.11 8.86
CA ARG A 524 22.80 -27.05 7.95
C ARG A 524 22.50 -26.80 6.49
N ALA A 525 21.34 -26.25 6.15
CA ALA A 525 21.00 -25.90 4.78
C ALA A 525 21.59 -24.55 4.36
N SER A 526 21.81 -23.60 5.29
CA SER A 526 22.45 -22.32 4.96
C SER A 526 23.97 -22.40 4.79
N THR A 527 24.57 -23.50 5.23
CA THR A 527 26.04 -23.71 5.23
C THR A 527 26.51 -24.57 4.05
N ARG A 528 25.59 -25.01 3.19
CA ARG A 528 25.86 -25.68 1.91
C ARG A 528 25.71 -24.66 0.79
#